data_AF-A0A131Z3I6-F1
#
_entry.id   AF-A0A131Z3I6-F1
#
_cell.length_a   1.000
_cell.length_b   1.000
_cell.length_c   1.000
_cell.angle_alpha   90.00
_cell.angle_beta   90.00
_cell.angle_gamma   90.00
#
_symmetry.space_group_name_H-M   'P 1'
#
loop_
_entity.id
_entity.type
_entity.pdbx_description
1 polymer ?
#
loop_
_entity_poly.entity_id
_entity_poly.type
_entity_poly.pdbx_seq_one_letter_code
_entity_poly.pdbx_strand_id
1 'polypeptide(L)'
;MALGTVRDSLIKCIFFCEFHPTAGPKIMYQVPVNYISEETFSAISVYLIPKPELQHKLITVNMCEMKVIGYPVGIDSAEYDRNRLMFNLCFVCDAKMRTIQYEPIVRKLANYLTTLEQETDFIRNDAKKCQLPEIMSKILHDLNIKRNCSIPISMPHLLLLVLCSLFFLFLRHCHA
;
A
#
# COMPACT_ATOMS: atom_id res chain seq x y z
N MET A 1 16.67 31.88 -6.71
CA MET A 1 16.24 30.46 -6.75
C MET A 1 15.55 30.16 -5.43
N ALA A 2 14.22 30.05 -5.43
CA ALA A 2 13.48 29.81 -4.20
C ALA A 2 13.77 28.37 -3.72
N LEU A 3 14.36 28.23 -2.54
CA LEU A 3 14.28 27.01 -1.74
C LEU A 3 12.81 26.84 -1.36
N GLY A 4 12.01 26.32 -2.28
CA GLY A 4 10.62 26.00 -2.04
C GLY A 4 10.57 25.03 -0.87
N THR A 5 9.89 25.41 0.20
CA THR A 5 9.62 24.54 1.34
C THR A 5 8.84 23.34 0.82
N VAL A 6 9.52 22.22 0.56
CA VAL A 6 8.88 21.03 -0.02
C VAL A 6 7.88 20.52 1.00
N ARG A 7 6.59 20.73 0.74
CA ARG A 7 5.48 20.27 1.59
C ARG A 7 5.28 18.77 1.44
N ASP A 8 4.95 18.12 2.55
CA ASP A 8 4.57 16.72 2.57
C ASP A 8 3.20 16.54 1.91
N SER A 9 3.10 15.59 0.97
CA SER A 9 1.82 15.26 0.33
C SER A 9 0.83 14.76 1.38
N LEU A 10 -0.44 15.02 1.16
CA LEU A 10 -1.52 14.20 1.72
C LEU A 10 -1.73 12.98 0.82
N ILE A 11 -2.32 11.93 1.39
CA ILE A 11 -2.78 10.76 0.64
C ILE A 11 -4.11 11.15 -0.02
N LYS A 12 -4.19 11.06 -1.35
CA LYS A 12 -5.41 11.36 -2.12
C LYS A 12 -6.27 10.11 -2.31
N CYS A 13 -5.63 8.95 -2.44
CA CYS A 13 -6.30 7.66 -2.59
C CYS A 13 -5.45 6.54 -1.99
N ILE A 14 -6.11 5.50 -1.47
CA ILE A 14 -5.50 4.20 -1.18
C ILE A 14 -6.22 3.18 -2.02
N PHE A 15 -5.50 2.31 -2.72
CA PHE A 15 -6.10 1.20 -3.45
C PHE A 15 -5.36 -0.11 -3.19
N PHE A 16 -6.11 -1.21 -3.23
CA PHE A 16 -5.61 -2.57 -3.14
C PHE A 16 -5.79 -3.26 -4.50
N CYS A 17 -4.73 -3.84 -5.02
CA CYS A 17 -4.74 -4.62 -6.24
C CYS A 17 -4.15 -6.02 -6.02
N GLU A 18 -4.63 -6.99 -6.79
CA GLU A 18 -4.19 -8.38 -6.75
C GLU A 18 -4.05 -8.95 -8.17
N PHE A 19 -3.27 -10.03 -8.31
CA PHE A 19 -3.19 -10.77 -9.56
C PHE A 19 -4.30 -11.82 -9.62
N HIS A 20 -5.28 -11.62 -10.50
CA HIS A 20 -6.27 -12.64 -10.79
C HIS A 20 -5.68 -13.72 -11.72
N PRO A 21 -5.91 -15.02 -11.47
CA PRO A 21 -5.36 -16.09 -12.31
C PRO A 21 -5.72 -15.98 -13.79
N THR A 22 -6.96 -15.58 -14.11
CA THR A 22 -7.45 -15.45 -15.49
C THR A 22 -7.45 -14.02 -16.02
N ALA A 23 -7.79 -13.03 -15.18
CA ALA A 23 -7.96 -11.64 -15.62
C ALA A 23 -6.65 -10.84 -15.53
N GLY A 24 -5.62 -11.37 -14.85
CA GLY A 24 -4.39 -10.66 -14.59
C GLY A 24 -4.53 -9.62 -13.48
N PRO A 25 -3.66 -8.60 -13.46
CA PRO A 25 -3.69 -7.53 -12.46
C PRO A 25 -5.04 -6.80 -12.44
N LYS A 26 -5.63 -6.63 -11.26
CA LYS A 26 -6.87 -5.85 -11.09
C LYS A 26 -6.86 -5.05 -9.79
N ILE A 27 -7.49 -3.87 -9.81
CA ILE A 27 -7.86 -3.16 -8.58
C ILE A 27 -9.10 -3.84 -8.02
N MET A 28 -9.05 -4.25 -6.76
CA MET A 28 -10.20 -4.82 -6.05
C MET A 28 -10.95 -3.79 -5.24
N TYR A 29 -10.20 -2.92 -4.57
CA TYR A 29 -10.75 -1.89 -3.71
C TYR A 29 -9.96 -0.60 -3.88
N GLN A 30 -10.66 0.53 -3.83
CA GLN A 30 -10.05 1.85 -3.80
C GLN A 30 -10.89 2.80 -2.96
N VAL A 31 -10.22 3.66 -2.22
CA VAL A 31 -10.83 4.69 -1.38
C VAL A 31 -10.12 6.02 -1.69
N PRO A 32 -10.82 7.02 -2.26
CA PRO A 32 -12.22 6.96 -2.68
C PRO A 32 -12.45 6.00 -3.86
N VAL A 33 -13.71 5.58 -4.03
CA VAL A 33 -14.11 4.69 -5.15
C VAL A 33 -13.90 5.38 -6.50
N ASN A 34 -13.48 4.62 -7.51
CA ASN A 34 -13.25 5.09 -8.88
C ASN A 34 -12.24 6.24 -9.03
N TYR A 35 -11.26 6.36 -8.12
CA TYR A 35 -10.21 7.38 -8.21
C TYR A 35 -9.19 7.08 -9.31
N ILE A 36 -8.74 5.82 -9.42
CA ILE A 36 -7.86 5.36 -10.51
C ILE A 36 -8.74 4.68 -11.57
N SER A 37 -8.65 5.16 -12.82
CA SER A 37 -9.33 4.54 -13.96
C SER A 37 -8.67 3.22 -14.36
N GLU A 38 -9.42 2.33 -15.00
CA GLU A 38 -8.88 1.05 -15.51
C GLU A 38 -7.74 1.28 -16.52
N GLU A 39 -7.87 2.26 -17.40
CA GLU A 39 -6.83 2.65 -18.36
C GLU A 39 -5.55 3.07 -17.64
N THR A 40 -5.67 3.94 -16.63
CA THR A 40 -4.54 4.40 -15.83
C THR A 40 -3.88 3.23 -15.10
N PHE A 41 -4.67 2.37 -14.48
CA PHE A 41 -4.15 1.21 -13.77
C PHE A 41 -3.45 0.25 -14.73
N SER A 42 -4.04 -0.04 -15.88
CA SER A 42 -3.47 -0.93 -16.90
C SER A 42 -2.06 -0.48 -17.30
N ALA A 43 -1.86 0.83 -17.52
CA ALA A 43 -0.57 1.42 -17.89
C ALA A 43 0.52 1.26 -16.83
N ILE A 44 0.18 1.15 -15.54
CA ILE A 44 1.14 1.05 -14.44
C ILE A 44 1.14 -0.32 -13.74
N SER A 45 0.20 -1.19 -14.08
CA SER A 45 -0.06 -2.46 -13.38
C SER A 45 1.16 -3.38 -13.30
N VAL A 46 2.00 -3.38 -14.34
CA VAL A 46 3.23 -4.20 -14.43
C VAL A 46 4.25 -3.83 -13.35
N TYR A 47 4.21 -2.60 -12.85
CA TYR A 47 5.06 -2.12 -11.77
C TYR A 47 4.41 -2.34 -10.41
N LEU A 48 3.08 -2.34 -10.33
CA LEU A 48 2.34 -2.50 -9.07
C LEU A 48 2.19 -3.96 -8.66
N ILE A 49 2.13 -4.87 -9.62
CA ILE A 49 2.15 -6.32 -9.43
C ILE A 49 3.31 -6.88 -10.28
N PRO A 50 4.55 -6.62 -9.88
CA PRO A 50 5.69 -6.99 -10.69
C PRO A 50 6.00 -8.48 -10.57
N LYS A 51 6.90 -8.95 -11.44
CA LYS A 51 7.45 -10.31 -11.37
C LYS A 51 8.16 -10.56 -10.02
N PRO A 52 8.28 -11.83 -9.58
CA PRO A 52 8.81 -12.19 -8.26
C PRO A 52 10.15 -11.53 -7.90
N GLU A 53 11.03 -11.30 -8.87
CA GLU A 53 12.38 -10.72 -8.66
C GLU A 53 12.36 -9.25 -8.19
N LEU A 54 11.23 -8.57 -8.40
CA LEU A 54 11.01 -7.18 -8.05
C LEU A 54 10.00 -7.00 -6.90
N GLN A 55 9.45 -8.10 -6.36
CA GLN A 55 8.59 -8.07 -5.20
C GLN A 55 9.39 -7.82 -3.91
N HIS A 56 8.70 -7.45 -2.83
CA HIS A 56 9.32 -7.10 -1.55
C HIS A 56 10.33 -5.94 -1.64
N LYS A 57 10.12 -5.05 -2.60
CA LYS A 57 10.86 -3.80 -2.78
C LYS A 57 9.87 -2.65 -2.75
N LEU A 58 10.30 -1.50 -2.24
CA LEU A 58 9.49 -0.28 -2.34
C LEU A 58 9.41 0.12 -3.81
N ILE A 59 8.19 0.41 -4.28
CA ILE A 59 7.97 0.88 -5.65
C ILE A 59 7.33 2.26 -5.58
N THR A 60 7.86 3.18 -6.38
CA THR A 60 7.28 4.51 -6.61
C THR A 60 7.10 4.69 -8.11
N VAL A 61 5.87 4.85 -8.56
CA VAL A 61 5.52 5.14 -9.94
C VAL A 61 5.00 6.58 -10.02
N ASN A 62 5.61 7.40 -10.87
CA ASN A 62 5.08 8.72 -11.19
C ASN A 62 4.33 8.62 -12.52
N MET A 63 3.06 9.00 -12.54
CA MET A 63 2.22 8.99 -13.73
C MET A 63 1.29 10.20 -13.71
N CYS A 64 1.32 11.00 -14.78
CA CYS A 64 0.62 12.28 -14.86
C CYS A 64 0.96 13.16 -13.63
N GLU A 65 -0.05 13.65 -12.92
CA GLU A 65 0.09 14.47 -11.70
C GLU A 65 0.01 13.62 -10.40
N MET A 66 0.20 12.31 -10.51
CA MET A 66 0.10 11.36 -9.40
C MET A 66 1.42 10.63 -9.13
N LYS A 67 1.65 10.35 -7.85
CA LYS A 67 2.73 9.50 -7.37
C LYS A 67 2.13 8.33 -6.60
N VAL A 68 2.30 7.14 -7.12
CA VAL A 68 1.82 5.88 -6.55
C VAL A 68 2.97 5.21 -5.82
N ILE A 69 2.75 4.87 -4.56
CA ILE A 69 3.76 4.26 -3.69
C ILE A 69 3.19 2.96 -3.15
N GLY A 70 3.90 1.87 -3.33
CA GLY A 70 3.46 0.55 -2.90
C GLY A 70 4.62 -0.33 -2.49
N TYR A 71 4.27 -1.47 -1.93
CA TYR A 71 5.21 -2.52 -1.54
C TYR A 71 4.60 -3.86 -1.94
N PRO A 72 4.81 -4.30 -3.20
CA PRO A 72 4.21 -5.52 -3.70
C PRO A 72 4.68 -6.75 -2.92
N VAL A 73 3.72 -7.62 -2.64
CA VAL A 73 3.90 -8.88 -1.92
C VAL A 73 3.62 -10.04 -2.87
N GLY A 74 4.42 -11.09 -2.74
CA GLY A 74 4.08 -12.40 -3.29
C GLY A 74 4.32 -13.49 -2.27
N ILE A 75 3.35 -14.38 -2.12
CA ILE A 75 3.39 -15.51 -1.20
C ILE A 75 3.26 -16.78 -2.02
N ASP A 76 4.26 -17.65 -1.96
CA ASP A 76 4.24 -18.95 -2.61
C ASP A 76 3.61 -19.99 -1.68
N SER A 77 2.60 -20.70 -2.17
CA SER A 77 1.95 -21.82 -1.48
C SER A 77 1.10 -22.60 -2.47
N ALA A 78 1.11 -23.93 -2.35
CA ALA A 78 0.30 -24.82 -3.19
C ALA A 78 -1.22 -24.63 -3.00
N GLU A 79 -1.63 -23.90 -1.97
CA GLU A 79 -3.03 -23.62 -1.70
C GLU A 79 -3.62 -22.49 -2.57
N TYR A 80 -2.75 -21.69 -3.19
CA TYR A 80 -3.17 -20.60 -4.08
C TYR A 80 -3.24 -21.06 -5.53
N ASP A 81 -4.11 -20.42 -6.32
CA ASP A 81 -4.11 -20.62 -7.75
C ASP A 81 -2.74 -20.29 -8.35
N ARG A 82 -2.23 -21.19 -9.19
CA ARG A 82 -0.86 -21.12 -9.74
C ARG A 82 0.24 -21.10 -8.67
N ASN A 83 -0.05 -21.65 -7.49
CA ASN A 83 0.83 -21.75 -6.34
C ASN A 83 1.34 -20.41 -5.78
N ARG A 84 0.68 -19.29 -6.09
CA ARG A 84 1.15 -17.97 -5.65
C ARG A 84 0.02 -16.95 -5.51
N LEU A 85 -0.01 -16.28 -4.36
CA LEU A 85 -0.81 -15.07 -4.14
C LEU A 85 0.06 -13.84 -4.39
N MET A 86 -0.44 -12.86 -5.16
CA MET A 86 0.28 -11.60 -5.43
C MET A 86 -0.66 -10.42 -5.21
N PHE A 87 -0.25 -9.48 -4.37
CA PHE A 87 -1.05 -8.29 -4.07
C PHE A 87 -0.18 -7.07 -3.74
N ASN A 88 -0.80 -5.90 -3.76
CA ASN A 88 -0.19 -4.65 -3.34
C ASN A 88 -1.24 -3.69 -2.79
N LEU A 89 -0.88 -2.95 -1.74
CA LEU A 89 -1.68 -1.86 -1.19
C LEU A 89 -0.91 -0.56 -1.40
N CYS A 90 -1.47 0.30 -2.24
CA CYS A 90 -0.79 1.47 -2.78
C CYS A 90 -1.40 2.77 -2.26
N PHE A 91 -0.54 3.74 -1.95
CA PHE A 91 -0.93 5.12 -1.65
C PHE A 91 -0.73 5.98 -2.89
N VAL A 92 -1.71 6.83 -3.19
CA VAL A 92 -1.65 7.81 -4.27
C VAL A 92 -1.54 9.20 -3.67
N CYS A 93 -0.49 9.90 -4.07
CA CYS A 93 -0.10 11.22 -3.58
C CYS A 93 0.09 12.19 -4.75
N ASP A 94 0.31 13.46 -4.43
CA ASP A 94 0.66 14.46 -5.42
C ASP A 94 2.08 14.25 -5.97
N ALA A 95 2.24 14.27 -7.30
CA ALA A 95 3.54 14.03 -7.94
C ALA A 95 4.62 15.03 -7.50
N LYS A 96 4.24 16.30 -7.24
CA LYS A 96 5.16 17.40 -6.94
C LYS A 96 5.53 17.47 -5.45
N MET A 97 4.84 16.71 -4.61
CA MET A 97 5.02 16.77 -3.14
C MET A 97 5.87 15.60 -2.62
N ARG A 98 6.39 15.77 -1.39
CA ARG A 98 7.23 14.77 -0.73
C ARG A 98 6.38 13.64 -0.15
N THR A 99 6.90 12.41 -0.28
CA THR A 99 6.19 11.19 0.14
C THR A 99 7.04 10.17 0.89
N ILE A 100 8.29 10.48 1.20
CA ILE A 100 9.23 9.58 1.91
C ILE A 100 8.71 9.10 3.27
N GLN A 101 7.88 9.91 3.92
CA GLN A 101 7.20 9.57 5.18
C GLN A 101 6.26 8.37 5.06
N TYR A 102 5.80 8.04 3.85
CA TYR A 102 4.89 6.93 3.59
C TYR A 102 5.60 5.61 3.31
N GLU A 103 6.89 5.62 2.96
CA GLU A 103 7.66 4.42 2.66
C GLU A 103 7.68 3.39 3.81
N PRO A 104 7.99 3.76 5.08
CA PRO A 104 7.92 2.80 6.19
C PRO A 104 6.49 2.32 6.45
N ILE A 105 5.47 3.14 6.13
CA ILE A 105 4.06 2.82 6.35
C ILE A 105 3.59 1.75 5.37
N VAL A 106 3.82 1.93 4.07
CA VAL A 106 3.40 0.95 3.05
C VAL A 106 4.12 -0.38 3.22
N ARG A 107 5.39 -0.36 3.63
CA ARG A 107 6.15 -1.58 3.97
C ARG A 107 5.56 -2.29 5.18
N LYS A 108 5.27 -1.54 6.25
CA LYS A 108 4.67 -2.11 7.46
C LYS A 108 3.29 -2.70 7.17
N LEU A 109 2.48 -2.00 6.36
CA LEU A 109 1.17 -2.47 5.90
C LEU A 109 1.28 -3.77 5.12
N ALA A 110 2.16 -3.83 4.13
CA ALA A 110 2.37 -5.01 3.32
C ALA A 110 2.78 -6.22 4.17
N ASN A 111 3.80 -6.06 5.02
CA ASN A 111 4.26 -7.14 5.90
C ASN A 111 3.16 -7.61 6.86
N TYR A 112 2.37 -6.68 7.40
CA TYR A 112 1.29 -7.02 8.31
C TYR A 112 0.15 -7.76 7.60
N LEU A 113 -0.21 -7.36 6.38
CA LEU A 113 -1.18 -8.09 5.56
C LEU A 113 -0.66 -9.49 5.19
N THR A 114 0.64 -9.65 4.94
CA THR A 114 1.28 -10.97 4.75
C THR A 114 1.09 -11.86 5.97
N THR A 115 1.37 -11.35 7.17
CA THR A 115 1.16 -12.11 8.42
C THR A 115 -0.32 -12.47 8.62
N LEU A 116 -1.23 -11.52 8.43
CA LEU A 116 -2.67 -11.79 8.51
C LEU A 116 -3.14 -12.85 7.52
N GLU A 117 -2.62 -12.81 6.29
CA GLU A 117 -2.90 -13.81 5.27
C GLU A 117 -2.42 -15.20 5.70
N GLN A 118 -1.17 -15.31 6.17
CA GLN A 118 -0.61 -16.60 6.60
C GLN A 118 -1.30 -17.21 7.82
N GLU A 119 -1.83 -16.37 8.72
CA GLU A 119 -2.47 -16.84 9.96
C GLU A 119 -3.98 -17.06 9.81
N THR A 120 -4.63 -16.37 8.87
CA THR A 120 -6.09 -16.30 8.83
C THR A 120 -6.72 -16.33 7.44
N ASP A 121 -5.94 -16.46 6.36
CA ASP A 121 -6.41 -16.36 4.97
C ASP A 121 -7.15 -15.02 4.69
N PHE A 122 -6.69 -13.92 5.29
CA PHE A 122 -7.41 -12.63 5.26
C PHE A 122 -7.68 -12.08 3.84
N ILE A 123 -6.72 -12.21 2.92
CA ILE A 123 -6.81 -11.76 1.53
C ILE A 123 -7.45 -12.82 0.63
N ARG A 124 -7.12 -14.10 0.84
CA ARG A 124 -7.72 -15.19 0.07
C ARG A 124 -9.21 -15.34 0.34
N ASN A 125 -9.66 -15.12 1.58
CA ASN A 125 -11.05 -15.24 1.98
C ASN A 125 -11.81 -13.93 1.72
N ASP A 126 -12.68 -13.91 0.71
CA ASP A 126 -13.45 -12.72 0.33
C ASP A 126 -14.34 -12.16 1.46
N ALA A 127 -14.83 -13.00 2.38
CA ALA A 127 -15.63 -12.56 3.52
C ALA A 127 -14.81 -11.83 4.60
N LYS A 128 -13.49 -12.03 4.62
CA LYS A 128 -12.56 -11.26 5.47
C LYS A 128 -12.01 -10.05 4.70
N LYS A 129 -11.63 -10.29 3.44
CA LYS A 129 -11.07 -9.27 2.55
C LYS A 129 -12.02 -8.09 2.35
N CYS A 130 -13.34 -8.28 2.42
CA CYS A 130 -14.33 -7.20 2.32
C CYS A 130 -14.21 -6.12 3.43
N GLN A 131 -13.41 -6.35 4.47
CA GLN A 131 -13.08 -5.37 5.51
C GLN A 131 -12.01 -4.36 5.05
N LEU A 132 -11.24 -4.67 3.99
CA LEU A 132 -10.16 -3.81 3.49
C LEU A 132 -10.61 -2.37 3.18
N PRO A 133 -11.75 -2.10 2.51
CA PRO A 133 -12.21 -0.74 2.25
C PRO A 133 -12.37 0.11 3.52
N GLU A 134 -12.90 -0.48 4.59
CA GLU A 134 -13.06 0.21 5.88
C GLU A 134 -11.70 0.52 6.51
N ILE A 135 -10.80 -0.47 6.53
CA ILE A 135 -9.42 -0.32 6.99
C ILE A 135 -8.72 0.80 6.20
N MET A 136 -8.80 0.76 4.86
CA MET A 136 -8.20 1.76 3.97
C MET A 136 -8.77 3.16 4.20
N SER A 137 -10.09 3.29 4.38
CA SER A 137 -10.73 4.56 4.69
C SER A 137 -10.24 5.14 6.01
N LYS A 138 -10.12 4.30 7.03
CA LYS A 138 -9.57 4.69 8.34
C LYS A 138 -8.11 5.13 8.24
N ILE A 139 -7.26 4.39 7.51
CA ILE A 139 -5.85 4.78 7.26
C ILE A 139 -5.80 6.13 6.56
N LEU A 140 -6.57 6.30 5.48
CA LEU A 140 -6.60 7.52 4.69
C LEU A 140 -6.95 8.74 5.54
N HIS A 141 -8.03 8.64 6.34
CA HIS A 141 -8.49 9.70 7.21
C HIS A 141 -7.48 10.01 8.33
N ASP A 142 -7.10 8.99 9.11
CA ASP A 142 -6.28 9.16 10.29
C ASP A 142 -4.85 9.62 9.95
N LEU A 143 -4.23 9.10 8.89
CA LEU A 143 -2.89 9.52 8.49
C LEU A 143 -2.87 10.95 7.94
N ASN A 144 -3.93 11.39 7.26
CA ASN A 144 -4.03 12.77 6.76
C ASN A 144 -4.30 13.78 7.87
N ILE A 145 -5.07 13.42 8.90
CA ILE A 145 -5.48 14.35 9.97
C ILE A 145 -4.62 14.23 11.22
N LYS A 146 -4.46 13.02 11.76
CA LYS A 146 -3.82 12.76 13.06
C LYS A 146 -2.34 12.40 12.94
N ARG A 147 -1.87 12.08 11.72
CA ARG A 147 -0.52 11.55 11.44
C ARG A 147 -0.21 10.21 12.14
N ASN A 148 -1.19 9.55 12.72
CA ASN A 148 -1.08 8.21 13.28
C ASN A 148 -2.41 7.48 13.05
N CYS A 149 -2.39 6.16 13.02
CA CYS A 149 -3.57 5.32 12.87
C CYS A 149 -3.38 4.01 13.64
N SER A 150 -4.40 3.60 14.39
CA SER A 150 -4.46 2.32 15.09
C SER A 150 -5.69 1.54 14.63
N ILE A 151 -5.52 0.31 14.15
CA ILE A 151 -6.61 -0.48 13.55
C ILE A 151 -6.63 -1.87 14.21
N PRO A 152 -7.61 -2.17 15.05
CA PRO A 152 -7.87 -3.54 15.51
C PRO A 152 -8.58 -4.30 14.40
N ILE A 153 -7.97 -5.36 13.87
CA ILE A 153 -8.56 -6.17 12.78
C ILE A 153 -9.16 -7.46 13.33
N SER A 154 -8.48 -8.07 14.30
CA SER A 154 -8.97 -9.21 15.10
C SER A 154 -8.18 -9.25 16.40
N MET A 155 -8.61 -10.01 17.41
CA MET A 155 -7.77 -10.27 18.58
C MET A 155 -6.82 -11.44 18.26
N PRO A 156 -5.48 -11.33 18.44
CA PRO A 156 -4.71 -10.20 18.99
C PRO A 156 -4.13 -9.22 17.94
N HIS A 157 -4.56 -9.29 16.68
CA HIS A 157 -4.08 -8.47 15.56
C HIS A 157 -4.44 -6.97 15.66
N LEU A 158 -3.47 -6.18 16.12
CA LEU A 158 -3.52 -4.71 16.12
C LEU A 158 -2.47 -4.12 15.19
N LEU A 159 -2.90 -3.35 14.19
CA LEU A 159 -2.03 -2.60 13.31
C LEU A 159 -1.84 -1.17 13.84
N LEU A 160 -0.59 -0.80 14.12
CA LEU A 160 -0.20 0.56 14.50
C LEU A 160 0.62 1.23 13.40
N LEU A 161 0.17 2.38 12.90
CA LEU A 161 0.86 3.20 11.91
C LEU A 161 1.11 4.59 12.49
N VAL A 162 2.33 5.12 12.32
CA VAL A 162 2.69 6.46 12.78
C VAL A 162 3.53 7.12 11.69
N LEU A 163 3.08 8.26 11.16
CA LEU A 163 3.88 9.08 10.26
C LEU A 163 4.93 9.81 11.06
N CYS A 164 6.16 9.32 10.97
CA CYS A 164 7.31 10.04 11.49
C CYS A 164 7.70 11.15 10.50
N SER A 165 7.85 12.37 11.00
CA SER A 165 8.56 13.43 10.29
C SER A 165 10.02 13.00 10.05
N LEU A 166 10.60 13.46 8.94
CA LEU A 166 11.97 13.13 8.49
C LEU A 166 13.07 13.21 9.56
N PHE A 167 12.90 14.06 10.58
CA PHE A 167 13.83 14.19 11.69
C PHE A 167 14.13 12.85 12.38
N PHE A 168 13.16 11.94 12.46
CA PHE A 168 13.34 10.62 13.08
C PHE A 168 13.82 9.52 12.12
N LEU A 169 13.62 9.66 10.80
CA LEU A 169 14.11 8.66 9.84
C LEU A 169 15.63 8.71 9.71
N PHE A 170 16.23 9.89 9.72
CA PHE A 170 17.70 10.04 9.67
C PHE A 170 18.39 9.42 10.90
N LEU A 171 17.81 9.54 12.09
CA LEU A 171 18.36 8.95 13.32
C LEU A 171 18.40 7.41 13.30
N ARG A 172 17.50 6.74 12.56
CA ARG A 172 17.55 5.28 12.40
C ARG A 172 18.61 4.79 11.41
N HIS A 173 19.19 5.67 10.59
CA HIS A 173 20.31 5.32 9.71
C HIS A 173 21.67 5.79 10.24
N CYS A 174 21.72 6.60 11.30
CA CYS A 174 22.97 6.95 11.98
C CYS A 174 23.37 5.98 13.11
N HIS A 175 22.57 4.95 13.40
CA HIS A 175 22.84 3.97 14.48
C HIS A 175 22.92 2.51 13.99
N ALA A 176 23.22 2.30 12.70
CA ALA A 176 23.55 0.98 12.15
C ALA A 176 24.99 0.97 11.65
#